data_AF-A0A1X0RJB5-F1
#
_entry.id   AF-A0A1X0RJB5-F1
#
_cell.length_a   1.000
_cell.length_b   1.000
_cell.length_c   1.000
_cell.angle_alpha   90.00
_cell.angle_beta   90.00
_cell.angle_gamma   90.00
#
_symmetry.space_group_name_H-M   'P 1'
#
loop_
_entity.id
_entity.type
_entity.pdbx_description
1 polymer ?
#
loop_
_entity_poly.entity_id
_entity_poly.type
_entity_poly.pdbx_seq_one_letter_code
_entity_poly.pdbx_strand_id
1 'polypeptide(L)'
;MDYSNYAEGTDVIGLNINIKYIISVTRECRPFPSYDHGDCQEDGFCELWRAAGAGMVVATIIGGLILCGLLATMCSQRRKRAKAWAPISSMFLIYAIPQAFSMAAIAYLFNTSSVFYIGTRYNFSFILCIISWILSIMLSIVLCLIATLSPPDYAYQSL
;
A
#
# COMPACT_ATOMS: atom_id res chain seq x y z
N MET A 1 -21.82 21.69 16.95
CA MET A 1 -21.80 20.21 16.86
C MET A 1 -20.37 19.82 16.55
N ASP A 2 -19.69 19.25 17.54
CA ASP A 2 -18.24 19.19 17.64
C ASP A 2 -17.57 18.33 16.57
N TYR A 3 -16.60 18.95 15.88
CA TYR A 3 -15.72 18.39 14.86
C TYR A 3 -14.42 17.84 15.46
N SER A 4 -14.52 17.27 16.66
CA SER A 4 -13.38 16.84 17.47
C SER A 4 -13.52 15.35 17.70
N ASN A 5 -12.74 14.54 16.99
CA ASN A 5 -12.27 13.17 17.31
C ASN A 5 -11.95 12.43 16.00
N TYR A 6 -11.05 13.02 15.21
CA TYR A 6 -10.24 12.28 14.27
C TYR A 6 -9.42 11.30 15.09
N ALA A 7 -9.65 9.99 14.91
CA ALA A 7 -8.80 8.97 15.50
C ALA A 7 -7.45 8.99 14.77
N GLU A 8 -6.60 9.90 15.22
CA GLU A 8 -5.16 9.83 15.12
C GLU A 8 -4.72 8.56 15.86
N GLY A 9 -4.49 7.50 15.08
CA GLY A 9 -4.07 6.19 15.54
C GLY A 9 -3.00 5.64 14.60
N THR A 10 -1.97 6.44 14.34
CA THR A 10 -0.68 5.92 13.93
C THR A 10 -0.09 5.14 15.10
N ASP A 11 -0.04 3.81 15.00
CA ASP A 11 0.97 2.96 15.64
C ASP A 11 0.94 1.57 14.97
N VAL A 12 1.68 1.38 13.87
CA VAL A 12 3.06 0.85 13.81
C VAL A 12 3.21 -0.59 14.32
N ILE A 13 3.49 -1.49 13.37
CA ILE A 13 4.51 -2.56 13.48
C ILE A 13 4.38 -3.42 14.76
N GLY A 14 3.28 -4.14 14.89
CA GLY A 14 3.16 -5.30 15.78
C GLY A 14 2.96 -6.55 14.94
N LEU A 15 3.77 -7.58 15.17
CA LEU A 15 3.77 -8.87 14.48
C LEU A 15 2.51 -9.72 14.79
N ASN A 16 1.31 -9.11 14.77
CA ASN A 16 0.03 -9.76 14.96
C ASN A 16 -1.01 -9.10 14.05
N ILE A 17 -1.35 -9.79 12.95
CA ILE A 17 -1.97 -9.28 11.71
C ILE A 17 -3.50 -9.07 11.85
N ASN A 18 -3.99 -8.73 13.04
CA ASN A 18 -5.41 -8.47 13.27
C ASN A 18 -5.67 -6.97 13.11
N ILE A 19 -6.43 -6.58 12.09
CA ILE A 19 -6.94 -5.22 11.93
C ILE A 19 -7.86 -4.94 13.13
N LYS A 20 -7.34 -4.23 14.13
CA LYS A 20 -8.10 -3.81 15.30
C LYS A 20 -8.85 -2.53 14.93
N TYR A 21 -10.17 -2.58 14.98
CA TYR A 21 -11.02 -1.41 14.87
C TYR A 21 -11.42 -0.95 16.28
N ILE A 22 -11.30 0.34 16.56
CA ILE A 22 -11.73 0.95 17.83
C ILE A 22 -13.12 1.52 17.61
N ILE A 23 -14.11 1.02 18.36
CA ILE A 23 -15.43 1.62 18.39
C ILE A 23 -15.39 2.81 19.34
N SER A 24 -15.55 4.02 18.81
CA SER A 24 -15.44 5.27 19.58
C SER A 24 -16.48 5.43 20.69
N VAL A 25 -17.61 4.72 20.61
CA VAL A 25 -18.65 4.70 21.65
C VAL A 25 -18.22 3.94 22.91
N THR A 26 -17.35 2.93 22.79
CA THR A 26 -16.96 2.07 23.92
C THR A 26 -15.46 2.08 24.25
N ARG A 27 -14.60 2.71 23.43
CA ARG A 27 -13.12 2.64 23.52
C ARG A 27 -12.58 1.20 23.52
N GLU A 28 -13.34 0.24 23.02
CA GLU A 28 -12.88 -1.14 22.94
C GLU A 28 -12.22 -1.41 21.59
N CYS A 29 -10.96 -1.85 21.64
CA CYS A 29 -10.20 -2.36 20.49
C CYS A 29 -10.67 -3.78 20.20
N ARG A 30 -11.56 -3.96 19.21
CA ARG A 30 -11.97 -5.31 18.78
C ARG A 30 -11.36 -5.69 17.44
N PRO A 31 -10.98 -6.97 17.25
CA PRO A 31 -10.56 -7.45 15.94
C PRO A 31 -11.75 -7.40 14.98
N PHE A 32 -11.54 -6.82 13.81
CA PHE A 32 -12.50 -6.76 12.72
C PHE A 32 -11.89 -7.47 11.49
N PRO A 33 -12.62 -8.35 10.80
CA PRO A 33 -14.03 -8.73 10.95
C PRO A 33 -14.25 -9.89 11.94
N SER A 34 -15.34 -9.86 12.72
CA SER A 34 -15.70 -10.95 13.63
C SER A 34 -17.05 -11.58 13.26
N TYR A 35 -17.08 -12.92 13.18
CA TYR A 35 -18.33 -13.68 12.96
C TYR A 35 -19.31 -13.51 14.13
N ASP A 36 -18.80 -13.46 15.36
CA ASP A 36 -19.62 -13.38 16.59
C ASP A 36 -20.39 -12.06 16.70
N HIS A 37 -19.95 -11.01 16.01
CA HIS A 37 -20.59 -9.70 16.02
C HIS A 37 -21.46 -9.42 14.78
N GLY A 38 -21.63 -10.41 13.90
CA GLY A 38 -22.44 -10.25 12.69
C GLY A 38 -21.81 -9.35 11.62
N ASP A 39 -20.51 -9.03 11.71
CA ASP A 39 -19.82 -8.23 10.69
C ASP A 39 -19.69 -8.98 9.35
N CYS A 40 -19.84 -10.31 9.39
CA CYS A 40 -19.70 -11.22 8.26
C CYS A 40 -21.05 -11.69 7.69
N GLN A 41 -22.13 -10.91 7.89
CA GLN A 41 -23.48 -11.34 7.52
C GLN A 41 -23.75 -11.30 6.00
N GLU A 42 -22.98 -10.50 5.26
CA GLU A 42 -23.00 -10.47 3.79
C GLU A 42 -22.02 -11.50 3.21
N ASP A 43 -22.52 -12.35 2.31
CA ASP A 43 -21.72 -13.39 1.66
C ASP A 43 -20.52 -12.79 0.91
N GLY A 44 -19.32 -13.27 1.24
CA GLY A 44 -18.08 -12.84 0.61
C GLY A 44 -17.46 -11.54 1.15
N PHE A 45 -18.15 -10.80 2.04
CA PHE A 45 -17.61 -9.57 2.64
C PHE A 45 -16.35 -9.84 3.47
N CYS A 46 -16.41 -10.82 4.37
CA CYS A 46 -15.29 -11.18 5.25
C CYS A 46 -14.07 -11.68 4.46
N GLU A 47 -14.30 -12.50 3.44
CA GLU A 47 -13.25 -13.06 2.59
C GLU A 47 -12.58 -11.97 1.76
N LEU A 48 -13.36 -11.06 1.17
CA LEU A 48 -12.83 -9.96 0.37
C LEU A 48 -12.10 -8.92 1.24
N TRP A 49 -12.58 -8.67 2.46
CA TRP A 49 -11.89 -7.83 3.45
C TRP A 49 -10.57 -8.44 3.90
N ARG A 50 -10.54 -9.75 4.20
CA ARG A 50 -9.30 -10.47 4.52
C ARG A 50 -8.33 -10.49 3.34
N ALA A 51 -8.81 -10.68 2.12
CA ALA A 51 -8.00 -10.62 0.92
C ALA A 51 -7.38 -9.23 0.72
N ALA A 52 -8.14 -8.15 0.95
CA ALA A 52 -7.61 -6.79 0.92
C ALA A 52 -6.53 -6.57 2.01
N GLY A 53 -6.76 -7.07 3.22
CA GLY A 53 -5.76 -7.03 4.30
C GLY A 53 -4.47 -7.76 3.93
N ALA A 54 -4.58 -8.98 3.38
CA ALA A 54 -3.44 -9.75 2.90
C ALA A 54 -2.69 -9.03 1.76
N GLY A 55 -3.43 -8.41 0.84
CA GLY A 55 -2.87 -7.60 -0.25
C GLY A 55 -2.00 -6.45 0.27
N MET A 56 -2.44 -5.73 1.30
CA MET A 56 -1.66 -4.66 1.92
C MET A 56 -0.39 -5.15 2.61
N VAL A 57 -0.41 -6.34 3.23
CA VAL A 57 0.80 -6.95 3.81
C VAL A 57 1.81 -7.29 2.73
N VAL A 58 1.36 -7.92 1.65
CA VAL A 58 2.22 -8.25 0.50
C VAL A 58 2.80 -6.98 -0.12
N ALA A 59 1.99 -5.93 -0.30
CA ALA A 59 2.46 -4.64 -0.79
C ALA A 59 3.55 -4.06 0.13
N THR A 60 3.39 -4.14 1.45
CA THR A 60 4.38 -3.64 2.42
C THR A 60 5.71 -4.39 2.31
N ILE A 61 5.68 -5.72 2.15
CA ILE A 61 6.89 -6.53 1.95
C ILE A 61 7.61 -6.13 0.67
N ILE A 62 6.88 -6.01 -0.45
CA ILE A 62 7.46 -5.61 -1.74
C ILE A 62 8.02 -4.19 -1.66
N GLY A 63 7.30 -3.26 -1.03
CA GLY A 63 7.76 -1.89 -0.79
C GLY A 63 9.06 -1.84 0.01
N GLY A 64 9.20 -2.68 1.03
CA GLY A 64 10.44 -2.84 1.79
C GLY A 64 11.60 -3.34 0.92
N LEU A 65 11.36 -4.31 0.04
CA LEU A 65 12.38 -4.81 -0.90
C LEU A 65 12.80 -3.74 -1.91
N ILE A 66 11.86 -2.94 -2.41
CA ILE A 66 12.15 -1.80 -3.29
C ILE A 66 13.02 -0.77 -2.59
N LEU A 67 12.71 -0.44 -1.33
CA LEU A 67 13.51 0.49 -0.53
C LEU A 67 14.94 -0.02 -0.34
N CYS A 68 15.10 -1.30 0.02
CA CYS A 68 16.42 -1.94 0.09
C CYS A 68 17.15 -1.92 -1.25
N GLY A 69 16.46 -2.17 -2.36
CA GLY A 69 17.02 -2.11 -3.72
C GLY A 69 17.48 -0.70 -4.12
N LEU A 70 16.72 0.34 -3.73
CA LEU A 70 17.08 1.74 -3.93
C LEU A 70 18.32 2.11 -3.10
N LEU A 71 18.35 1.74 -1.82
CA LEU A 71 19.52 1.96 -0.95
C LEU A 71 20.76 1.25 -1.48
N ALA A 72 20.63 -0.01 -1.90
CA ALA A 72 21.72 -0.77 -2.51
C ALA A 72 22.23 -0.09 -3.78
N THR A 73 21.33 0.46 -4.62
CA THR A 73 21.70 1.19 -5.84
C THR A 73 22.42 2.50 -5.53
N MET A 74 22.01 3.20 -4.47
CA MET A 74 22.67 4.42 -4.00
C MET A 74 24.06 4.16 -3.41
N CYS A 75 24.24 3.03 -2.71
CA CYS A 75 25.54 2.60 -2.19
C CYS A 75 26.43 1.95 -3.28
N SER A 76 25.86 1.54 -4.41
CA SER A 76 26.61 0.87 -5.48
C SER A 76 27.46 1.84 -6.30
N GLN A 77 28.58 1.31 -6.82
CA GLN A 77 29.56 2.01 -7.66
C GLN A 77 28.86 2.64 -8.87
N ARG A 78 29.18 3.90 -9.20
CA ARG A 78 28.54 4.70 -10.28
C ARG A 78 28.35 3.93 -11.61
N ARG A 79 29.28 3.03 -11.98
CA ARG A 79 29.23 2.26 -13.23
C ARG A 79 28.13 1.20 -13.30
N LYS A 80 27.66 0.65 -12.18
CA LYS A 80 26.59 -0.38 -12.17
C LYS A 80 25.17 0.21 -12.11
N ARG A 81 25.05 1.54 -11.96
CA ARG A 81 23.76 2.22 -11.78
C ARG A 81 22.90 2.19 -13.04
N ALA A 82 23.51 2.30 -14.24
CA ALA A 82 22.78 2.31 -15.51
C ALA A 82 21.89 1.07 -15.72
N LYS A 83 22.37 -0.12 -15.32
CA LYS A 83 21.61 -1.39 -15.41
C LYS A 83 20.70 -1.66 -14.22
N ALA A 84 20.89 -0.99 -13.09
CA ALA A 84 20.12 -1.23 -11.87
C ALA A 84 18.71 -0.61 -11.91
N TRP A 85 18.48 0.42 -12.73
CA TRP A 85 17.18 1.13 -12.79
C TRP A 85 16.06 0.32 -13.45
N ALA A 86 16.38 -0.52 -14.44
CA ALA A 86 15.39 -1.35 -15.14
C ALA A 86 14.65 -2.35 -14.23
N PRO A 87 15.33 -3.18 -13.41
CA PRO A 87 14.63 -4.10 -12.51
C PRO A 87 13.86 -3.36 -11.41
N ILE A 88 14.36 -2.21 -10.95
CA ILE A 88 13.68 -1.40 -9.92
C ILE A 88 12.35 -0.82 -10.47
N SER A 89 12.34 -0.30 -11.70
CA SER A 89 11.12 0.18 -12.35
C SER A 89 10.03 -0.90 -12.44
N SER A 90 10.41 -2.13 -12.84
CA SER A 90 9.49 -3.27 -12.88
C SER A 90 8.94 -3.65 -11.48
N MET A 91 9.77 -3.57 -10.44
CA MET A 91 9.33 -3.86 -9.07
C MET A 91 8.28 -2.87 -8.56
N PHE A 92 8.40 -1.58 -8.91
CA PHE A 92 7.38 -0.58 -8.58
C PHE A 92 6.01 -0.86 -9.21
N LEU A 93 5.98 -1.44 -10.42
CA LEU A 93 4.72 -1.85 -11.05
C LEU A 93 4.09 -3.04 -10.31
N ILE A 94 4.89 -4.02 -9.92
CA ILE A 94 4.43 -5.19 -9.16
C ILE A 94 3.90 -4.77 -7.78
N TYR A 95 4.52 -3.78 -7.13
CA TYR A 95 4.05 -3.19 -5.87
C TYR A 95 2.68 -2.52 -5.99
N ALA A 96 2.42 -1.81 -7.09
CA ALA A 96 1.17 -1.08 -7.28
C ALA A 96 -0.06 -1.99 -7.41
N ILE A 97 0.10 -3.22 -7.93
CA ILE A 97 -1.01 -4.18 -8.15
C ILE A 97 -1.75 -4.55 -6.84
N PRO A 98 -1.09 -5.13 -5.81
CA PRO A 98 -1.77 -5.52 -4.58
C PRO A 98 -2.33 -4.33 -3.81
N GLN A 99 -1.69 -3.15 -3.89
CA GLN A 99 -2.18 -1.94 -3.26
C GLN A 99 -3.45 -1.42 -3.95
N ALA A 100 -3.45 -1.37 -5.29
CA ALA A 100 -4.63 -0.99 -6.06
C ALA A 100 -5.79 -1.97 -5.87
N PHE A 101 -5.51 -3.28 -5.86
CA PHE A 101 -6.50 -4.32 -5.56
C PHE A 101 -7.14 -4.13 -4.18
N SER A 102 -6.32 -3.89 -3.15
CA SER A 102 -6.80 -3.71 -1.78
C SER A 102 -7.68 -2.46 -1.66
N MET A 103 -7.29 -1.35 -2.29
CA MET A 103 -8.10 -0.12 -2.30
C MET A 103 -9.41 -0.29 -3.08
N ALA A 104 -9.36 -0.98 -4.22
CA ALA A 104 -10.55 -1.27 -5.04
C ALA A 104 -11.53 -2.19 -4.29
N ALA A 105 -11.03 -3.22 -3.61
CA ALA A 105 -11.84 -4.11 -2.77
C ALA A 105 -12.53 -3.32 -1.65
N ILE A 106 -11.81 -2.46 -0.92
CA ILE A 106 -12.39 -1.64 0.15
C ILE A 106 -13.42 -0.65 -0.43
N ALA A 107 -13.16 -0.03 -1.58
CA ALA A 107 -14.11 0.86 -2.22
C ALA A 107 -15.39 0.14 -2.68
N TYR A 108 -15.25 -1.09 -3.20
CA TYR A 108 -16.37 -1.94 -3.58
C TYR A 108 -17.22 -2.35 -2.38
N LEU A 109 -16.57 -2.78 -1.29
CA LEU A 109 -17.24 -3.09 -0.02
C LEU A 109 -17.99 -1.88 0.51
N PHE A 110 -17.35 -0.70 0.48
CA PHE A 110 -17.94 0.54 0.96
C PHE A 110 -19.22 0.93 0.20
N ASN A 111 -19.27 0.68 -1.11
CA ASN A 111 -20.43 1.01 -1.93
C ASN A 111 -21.54 -0.04 -1.87
N THR A 112 -21.19 -1.30 -1.61
CA THR A 112 -22.13 -2.43 -1.69
C THR A 112 -22.73 -2.78 -0.33
N SER A 113 -21.94 -2.68 0.75
CA SER A 113 -22.35 -3.19 2.05
C SER A 113 -23.15 -2.17 2.85
N SER A 114 -24.24 -2.66 3.42
CA SER A 114 -25.14 -1.89 4.28
C SER A 114 -24.50 -1.50 5.63
N VAL A 115 -23.41 -2.18 6.00
CA VAL A 115 -22.63 -1.98 7.23
C VAL A 115 -22.08 -0.55 7.34
N PHE A 116 -21.82 0.13 6.21
CA PHE A 116 -21.23 1.48 6.20
C PHE A 116 -22.22 2.62 5.93
N TYR A 117 -23.53 2.33 5.83
CA TYR A 117 -24.55 3.24 5.26
C TYR A 117 -24.83 4.53 6.07
N ILE A 118 -24.39 4.63 7.33
CA ILE A 118 -24.59 5.84 8.15
C ILE A 118 -23.25 6.54 8.41
N GLY A 119 -23.02 7.62 7.64
CA GLY A 119 -22.03 8.66 7.96
C GLY A 119 -20.55 8.27 7.89
N THR A 120 -20.23 7.04 7.45
CA THR A 120 -18.84 6.59 7.35
C THR A 120 -18.09 7.39 6.28
N ARG A 121 -16.88 7.86 6.59
CA ARG A 121 -16.01 8.57 5.65
C ARG A 121 -14.71 7.79 5.47
N TYR A 122 -14.10 7.89 4.30
CA TYR A 122 -12.76 7.35 4.09
C TYR A 122 -11.77 8.02 5.05
N ASN A 123 -11.00 7.22 5.78
CA ASN A 123 -9.94 7.72 6.64
C ASN A 123 -8.81 8.33 5.81
N PHE A 124 -8.06 9.27 6.39
CA PHE A 124 -6.88 9.86 5.73
C PHE A 124 -5.88 8.81 5.24
N SER A 125 -5.71 7.70 5.96
CA SER A 125 -4.83 6.59 5.56
C SER A 125 -5.20 5.98 4.21
N PHE A 126 -6.50 5.94 3.85
CA PHE A 126 -6.96 5.47 2.55
C PHE A 126 -6.50 6.41 1.42
N ILE A 127 -6.65 7.72 1.64
CA ILE A 127 -6.21 8.76 0.70
C ILE A 127 -4.68 8.73 0.54
N LEU A 128 -3.94 8.62 1.65
CA LEU A 128 -2.48 8.52 1.63
C LEU A 128 -2.00 7.27 0.90
N CYS A 129 -2.69 6.13 1.07
CA CYS A 129 -2.41 4.92 0.29
C CYS A 129 -2.64 5.16 -1.20
N ILE A 130 -3.69 5.90 -1.60
CA ILE A 130 -3.94 6.23 -2.99
C ILE A 130 -2.81 7.06 -3.59
N ILE A 131 -2.41 8.13 -2.90
CA ILE A 131 -1.32 9.00 -3.32
C ILE A 131 -0.02 8.20 -3.44
N SER A 132 0.25 7.29 -2.50
CA SER A 132 1.46 6.45 -2.49
C SER A 132 1.61 5.58 -3.75
N TRP A 133 0.57 4.84 -4.15
CA TRP A 133 0.69 4.00 -5.36
C TRP A 133 0.74 4.83 -6.66
N ILE A 134 0.09 6.00 -6.69
CA ILE A 134 0.20 6.93 -7.84
C ILE A 134 1.63 7.46 -7.97
N LEU A 135 2.23 7.94 -6.87
CA LEU A 135 3.62 8.40 -6.87
C LEU A 135 4.59 7.27 -7.24
N SER A 136 4.30 6.04 -6.85
CA SER A 136 5.09 4.86 -7.20
C SER A 136 5.06 4.57 -8.70
N ILE A 137 3.91 4.70 -9.36
CA ILE A 137 3.79 4.57 -10.82
C ILE A 137 4.54 5.70 -11.52
N MET A 138 4.37 6.94 -11.06
CA MET A 138 5.10 8.09 -11.61
C MET A 138 6.62 7.89 -11.51
N LEU A 139 7.10 7.43 -10.36
CA LEU A 139 8.52 7.10 -10.17
C LEU A 139 8.97 5.98 -11.11
N SER A 140 8.16 4.94 -11.32
CA SER A 140 8.47 3.87 -12.27
C SER A 140 8.65 4.41 -13.71
N ILE A 141 7.80 5.34 -14.15
CA ILE A 141 7.90 5.98 -15.47
C ILE A 141 9.21 6.77 -15.58
N VAL A 142 9.53 7.58 -14.58
CA VAL A 142 10.77 8.35 -14.53
C VAL A 142 12.00 7.44 -14.57
N LEU A 143 11.99 6.35 -13.81
CA LEU A 143 13.08 5.38 -13.81
C LEU A 143 13.23 4.65 -15.15
N CYS A 144 12.12 4.36 -15.83
CA CYS A 144 12.12 3.77 -17.17
C CYS A 144 12.71 4.74 -18.21
N LEU A 145 12.35 6.03 -18.13
CA LEU A 145 12.96 7.09 -18.95
C LEU A 145 14.47 7.20 -18.69
N ILE A 146 14.89 7.17 -17.43
CA ILE A 146 16.33 7.16 -17.09
C ILE A 146 17.01 5.92 -17.66
N ALA A 147 16.40 4.74 -17.56
CA ALA A 147 16.98 3.50 -18.07
C ALA A 147 17.14 3.50 -19.60
N THR A 148 16.21 4.12 -20.34
CA THR A 148 16.25 4.19 -21.81
C THR A 148 17.13 5.32 -22.34
N LEU A 149 17.20 6.46 -21.63
CA LEU A 149 18.04 7.60 -21.99
C LEU A 149 19.50 7.45 -21.52
N SER A 150 19.77 6.58 -20.55
CA SER A 150 21.12 6.41 -20.01
C SER A 150 22.06 5.87 -21.10
N PRO A 151 23.18 6.56 -21.40
CA PRO A 151 24.09 6.14 -22.46
C PRO A 151 24.71 4.77 -22.14
N PRO A 152 24.86 3.91 -23.16
CA PRO A 152 25.35 2.54 -23.02
C PRO A 152 26.79 2.46 -22.51
N ASP A 153 27.11 1.29 -21.95
CA ASP A 153 28.25 1.05 -21.08
C ASP A 153 29.65 1.34 -21.70
N TYR A 154 29.74 1.49 -23.02
CA TYR A 154 31.00 1.75 -23.73
C TYR A 154 31.47 3.22 -23.65
N ALA A 155 30.59 4.17 -23.31
CA ALA A 155 30.92 5.60 -23.32
C ALA A 155 31.87 6.04 -22.18
N TYR A 156 32.11 5.18 -21.19
CA TYR A 156 32.96 5.46 -20.03
C TYR A 156 34.19 4.54 -19.92
N GLN A 157 34.50 3.81 -20.99
CA GLN A 157 35.76 3.06 -21.13
C GLN A 157 36.92 3.89 -21.72
N SER A 158 36.73 5.17 -22.00
CA SER A 158 37.80 6.05 -22.47
C SER A 158 38.47 6.82 -21.32
N LEU A 159 39.35 6.16 -20.59
CA LEU A 159 40.72 6.61 -20.22
C LEU A 159 41.40 5.53 -19.38
#